data_AF-A0A1U9ZX65-F1
#
_entry.id   AF-A0A1U9ZX65-F1
#
_cell.length_a   1.000
_cell.length_b   1.000
_cell.length_c   1.000
_cell.angle_alpha   90.00
_cell.angle_beta   90.00
_cell.angle_gamma   90.00
#
_symmetry.space_group_name_H-M   'P 1'
#
loop_
_entity.id
_entity.type
_entity.pdbx_description
1 polymer ?
#
loop_
_entity_poly.entity_id
_entity_poly.type
_entity_poly.pdbx_seq_one_letter_code
_entity_poly.pdbx_strand_id
1 'polypeptide(L)'
;MATGLSTPEGMAVQQDGSLLVAEAATGFITRIDPSNGAKATVASGFNMDIRGFSLLPFVNYTADVATLKKGNIVVSNPADGSVTTLIPS
;
A
#
# COMPACT_ATOMS: atom_id res chain seq x y z
N MET A 1 -17.61 3.31 4.02
CA MET A 1 -17.10 2.13 3.29
C MET A 1 -16.28 2.59 2.10
N ALA A 2 -15.09 2.05 1.89
CA ALA A 2 -14.26 2.38 0.73
C ALA A 2 -14.31 1.24 -0.31
N THR A 3 -14.48 1.59 -1.59
CA THR A 3 -14.59 0.64 -2.72
C THR A 3 -13.74 1.09 -3.89
N GLY A 4 -13.55 0.22 -4.89
CA GLY A 4 -12.77 0.54 -6.08
C GLY A 4 -11.28 0.75 -5.81
N LEU A 5 -10.70 -0.11 -4.97
CA LEU A 5 -9.25 -0.22 -4.77
C LEU A 5 -8.70 -1.28 -5.73
N SER A 6 -7.46 -1.13 -6.17
CA SER A 6 -6.79 -2.01 -7.14
C SER A 6 -5.92 -3.04 -6.41
N THR A 7 -6.48 -4.22 -6.15
CA THR A 7 -5.79 -5.32 -5.42
C THR A 7 -5.20 -4.82 -4.09
N PRO A 8 -6.03 -4.45 -3.10
CA PRO A 8 -5.55 -4.03 -1.79
C PRO A 8 -4.95 -5.22 -1.04
N GLU A 9 -3.71 -5.09 -0.57
CA GLU A 9 -3.00 -6.17 0.14
C GLU A 9 -2.65 -5.77 1.57
N GLY A 10 -1.75 -4.78 1.72
CA GLY A 10 -1.32 -4.26 3.01
C GLY A 10 -2.13 -3.08 3.52
N MET A 11 -2.24 -2.95 4.85
CA MET A 11 -2.89 -1.81 5.48
C MET A 11 -2.27 -1.44 6.83
N ALA A 12 -2.16 -0.13 7.10
CA ALA A 12 -1.76 0.41 8.40
C ALA A 12 -2.67 1.54 8.85
N VAL A 13 -2.77 1.71 10.17
CA VAL A 13 -3.51 2.83 10.80
C VAL A 13 -2.54 3.98 11.06
N GLN A 14 -2.87 5.18 10.60
CA GLN A 14 -2.13 6.40 10.90
C GLN A 14 -2.50 6.96 12.28
N GLN A 15 -1.68 7.87 12.80
CA GLN A 15 -1.89 8.48 14.13
C GLN A 15 -3.21 9.27 14.23
N ASP A 16 -3.72 9.79 13.11
CA ASP A 16 -5.00 10.49 13.03
C ASP A 16 -6.22 9.54 12.87
N GLY A 17 -5.99 8.22 12.87
CA GLY A 17 -7.03 7.20 12.71
C GLY A 17 -7.39 6.87 11.25
N SER A 18 -6.79 7.54 10.26
CA SER A 18 -6.97 7.16 8.86
C SER A 18 -6.20 5.89 8.51
N LEU A 19 -6.60 5.21 7.43
CA LEU A 19 -5.98 3.96 6.97
C LEU A 19 -5.09 4.25 5.77
N LEU A 20 -3.85 3.76 5.75
CA LEU A 20 -3.06 3.62 4.53
C LEU A 20 -3.29 2.23 3.96
N VAL A 21 -3.53 2.13 2.66
CA VAL A 21 -3.69 0.86 1.94
C VAL A 21 -2.72 0.82 0.77
N ALA A 22 -2.00 -0.29 0.64
CA ALA A 22 -1.19 -0.60 -0.53
C ALA A 22 -2.07 -1.23 -1.62
N GLU A 23 -2.21 -0.53 -2.75
CA GLU A 23 -2.92 -1.01 -3.94
C GLU A 23 -1.90 -1.65 -4.90
N ALA A 24 -1.66 -2.95 -4.73
CA ALA A 24 -0.53 -3.65 -5.35
C ALA A 24 -0.58 -3.62 -6.88
N ALA A 25 -1.77 -3.63 -7.47
CA ALA A 25 -1.94 -3.64 -8.91
C ALA A 25 -1.69 -2.28 -9.60
N THR A 26 -1.69 -1.18 -8.84
CA THR A 26 -1.39 0.18 -9.37
C THR A 26 -0.10 0.75 -8.81
N GLY A 27 0.47 0.14 -7.77
CA GLY A 27 1.63 0.67 -7.08
C GLY A 27 1.31 1.98 -6.35
N PHE A 28 0.10 2.10 -5.80
CA PHE A 28 -0.36 3.30 -5.09
C PHE A 28 -0.43 3.03 -3.58
N ILE A 29 -0.14 4.09 -2.79
CA ILE A 29 -0.48 4.15 -1.37
C ILE A 29 -1.67 5.10 -1.23
N THR A 30 -2.81 4.56 -0.82
CA THR A 30 -4.06 5.31 -0.68
C THR A 30 -4.41 5.48 0.79
N ARG A 31 -4.63 6.72 1.20
CA ARG A 31 -5.19 7.07 2.50
C ARG A 31 -6.71 7.02 2.44
N ILE A 32 -7.34 6.44 3.45
CA ILE A 32 -8.78 6.26 3.57
C ILE A 32 -9.25 6.80 4.91
N ASP A 33 -10.25 7.67 4.89
CA ASP A 33 -11.02 8.03 6.08
C ASP A 33 -12.01 6.90 6.40
N PRO A 34 -11.87 6.18 7.53
CA PRO A 34 -12.74 5.05 7.84
C PRO A 34 -14.19 5.46 8.14
N SER A 35 -14.45 6.72 8.51
CA SER A 35 -15.79 7.20 8.88
C SER A 35 -16.72 7.33 7.67
N ASN A 36 -16.19 7.71 6.51
CA ASN A 36 -16.96 7.99 5.30
C ASN A 36 -16.46 7.24 4.05
N GLY A 37 -15.25 6.65 4.10
CA GLY A 37 -14.63 5.94 2.97
C GLY A 37 -13.96 6.85 1.93
N ALA A 38 -13.79 8.15 2.22
CA ALA A 38 -13.08 9.08 1.35
C ALA A 38 -11.63 8.63 1.15
N LYS A 39 -11.15 8.74 -0.08
CA LYS A 39 -9.83 8.25 -0.50
C LYS A 39 -8.96 9.39 -0.99
N ALA A 40 -7.65 9.34 -0.71
CA ALA A 40 -6.65 10.23 -1.27
C ALA A 40 -5.35 9.47 -1.56
N THR A 41 -4.74 9.69 -2.72
CA THR A 41 -3.41 9.13 -3.02
C THR A 41 -2.35 9.88 -2.21
N VAL A 42 -1.55 9.15 -1.44
CA VAL A 42 -0.42 9.68 -0.67
C VAL A 42 0.89 9.55 -1.45
N ALA A 43 1.04 8.44 -2.18
CA ALA A 43 2.21 8.19 -3.01
C ALA A 43 1.87 7.19 -4.13
N SER A 44 2.71 7.18 -5.17
CA SER A 44 2.55 6.34 -6.36
C SER A 44 3.91 5.95 -6.93
N GLY A 45 3.92 4.98 -7.85
CA GLY A 45 5.13 4.59 -8.59
C GLY A 45 5.91 3.46 -7.93
N PHE A 46 5.30 2.74 -6.99
CA PHE A 46 5.90 1.55 -6.39
C PHE A 46 5.76 0.36 -7.32
N ASN A 47 6.82 -0.45 -7.39
CA ASN A 47 6.78 -1.70 -8.14
C ASN A 47 6.23 -2.82 -7.23
N MET A 48 4.90 -2.88 -7.14
CA MET A 48 4.19 -3.90 -6.34
C MET A 48 3.53 -4.99 -7.21
N ASP A 49 3.33 -4.74 -8.51
CA ASP A 49 2.57 -5.66 -9.37
C ASP A 49 3.40 -6.90 -9.73
N ILE A 50 2.90 -8.06 -9.30
CA ILE A 50 3.50 -9.38 -9.48
C ILE A 50 2.70 -10.25 -10.46
N ARG A 51 1.73 -9.70 -11.20
CA ARG A 51 0.83 -10.47 -12.09
C ARG A 51 1.58 -11.32 -13.13
N GLY A 52 2.82 -10.96 -13.48
CA GLY A 52 3.70 -11.80 -14.32
C GLY A 52 4.27 -13.05 -13.62
N PHE A 53 4.38 -13.05 -12.29
CA PHE A 53 4.90 -14.15 -11.46
C PHE A 53 3.80 -15.04 -10.86
N SER A 54 2.55 -14.58 -10.84
CA SER A 54 1.40 -15.26 -10.21
C SER A 54 0.96 -16.58 -10.89
N LEU A 55 1.56 -16.98 -12.02
CA LEU A 55 1.26 -18.24 -12.69
C LEU A 55 1.90 -19.47 -12.00
N LEU A 56 2.68 -19.26 -10.93
CA LEU A 56 3.27 -20.34 -10.15
C LEU A 56 2.47 -20.57 -8.86
N PRO A 57 1.95 -21.79 -8.61
CA PRO A 57 1.04 -22.09 -7.50
C PRO A 57 1.68 -22.05 -6.09
N PHE A 58 2.93 -21.60 -5.96
CA PHE A 58 3.70 -21.65 -4.71
C PHE A 58 4.35 -20.33 -4.29
N VAL A 59 3.97 -19.20 -4.89
CA VAL A 59 4.62 -17.92 -4.59
C VAL A 59 3.62 -16.90 -4.03
N ASN A 60 3.71 -16.67 -2.72
CA ASN A 60 3.01 -15.59 -2.02
C ASN A 60 3.93 -14.37 -1.96
N TYR A 61 3.67 -13.40 -2.83
CA TYR A 61 4.26 -12.07 -2.77
C TYR A 61 3.14 -11.12 -2.39
N THR A 62 3.28 -10.41 -1.28
CA THR A 62 2.31 -9.41 -0.85
C THR A 62 3.02 -8.10 -0.57
N ALA A 63 2.49 -7.00 -1.08
CA ALA A 63 2.86 -5.67 -0.64
C ALA A 63 2.25 -5.39 0.73
N ASP A 64 3.02 -4.77 1.61
CA ASP A 64 2.57 -4.31 2.91
C ASP A 64 3.00 -2.86 3.17
N VAL A 65 2.27 -2.18 4.04
CA VAL A 65 2.54 -0.80 4.45
C VAL A 65 2.58 -0.71 5.97
N ALA A 66 3.57 0.00 6.51
CA ALA A 66 3.69 0.28 7.93
C ALA A 66 3.96 1.76 8.19
N THR A 67 3.42 2.27 9.30
CA THR A 67 3.68 3.64 9.75
C THR A 67 4.83 3.67 10.74
N LEU A 68 5.78 4.58 10.54
CA LEU A 68 6.87 4.89 11.46
C LEU A 68 6.58 6.17 12.25
N LYS A 69 7.47 6.49 13.20
CA LYS A 69 7.42 7.77 13.93
C LYS A 69 7.48 8.96 12.95
N LYS A 70 6.86 10.07 13.36
CA LYS A 70 6.75 11.33 12.58
C LYS A 70 5.96 11.20 11.26
N GLY A 71 5.15 10.16 11.10
CA GLY A 71 4.30 9.99 9.91
C GLY A 71 5.02 9.42 8.69
N ASN A 72 6.28 9.00 8.83
CA ASN A 72 6.99 8.27 7.78
C ASN A 72 6.28 6.94 7.47
N ILE A 73 6.37 6.48 6.23
CA ILE A 73 5.69 5.27 5.76
C ILE A 73 6.74 4.31 5.21
N VAL A 74 6.63 3.03 5.53
CA VAL A 74 7.45 1.96 4.94
C VAL A 74 6.55 1.13 4.05
N VAL A 75 7.04 0.80 2.86
CA VAL A 75 6.36 -0.01 1.85
C VAL A 75 7.26 -1.16 1.45
N SER A 76 6.76 -2.40 1.49
CA SER A 76 7.44 -3.53 0.85
C SER A 76 7.02 -3.64 -0.62
N ASN A 77 8.00 -3.79 -1.51
CA ASN A 77 7.82 -3.84 -2.95
C ASN A 77 8.21 -5.24 -3.44
N PRO A 78 7.25 -6.19 -3.51
CA PRO A 78 7.60 -7.56 -3.84
C PRO A 78 8.15 -7.74 -5.26
N ALA A 79 7.77 -6.90 -6.22
CA ALA A 79 8.14 -7.09 -7.62
C ALA A 79 9.61 -6.74 -7.91
N ASP A 80 10.25 -5.88 -7.09
CA ASP A 80 11.69 -5.57 -7.18
C ASP A 80 12.50 -6.00 -5.95
N GLY A 81 11.85 -6.62 -4.95
CA GLY A 81 12.49 -7.11 -3.73
C GLY A 81 12.96 -6.00 -2.78
N SER A 82 12.49 -4.77 -2.94
CA SER A 82 12.93 -3.63 -2.13
C SER A 82 11.97 -3.30 -0.98
N VAL A 83 12.46 -2.48 -0.05
CA VAL A 83 11.66 -1.79 0.97
C VAL A 83 11.94 -0.30 0.87
N THR A 84 10.91 0.51 0.66
CA THR A 84 11.02 1.96 0.50
C THR A 84 10.49 2.69 1.72
N THR A 85 11.20 3.71 2.19
CA THR A 85 10.68 4.65 3.20
C THR A 85 10.27 5.95 2.54
N LEU A 86 9.04 6.37 2.77
CA LEU A 86 8.49 7.65 2.35
C LEU A 86 8.51 8.63 3.52
N ILE A 87 8.84 9.87 3.18
CA ILE A 87 8.74 11.02 4.08
C ILE A 87 7.70 11.95 3.44
N PRO A 88 6.43 11.84 3.86
CA PRO A 88 5.38 12.74 3.37
C PRO A 88 5.73 14.19 3.68
N SER A 89 5.48 15.08 2.73
CA SER A 89 5.68 16.54 2.85
C SER A 89 4.74 17.18 3.86
#